data_AF-A0A3D4HSZ9-F1
#
_entry.id   AF-A0A3D4HSZ9-F1
#
_cell.length_a   1.000
_cell.length_b   1.000
_cell.length_c   1.000
_cell.angle_alpha   90.00
_cell.angle_beta   90.00
_cell.angle_gamma   90.00
#
_symmetry.space_group_name_H-M   'P 1'
#
loop_
_entity.id
_entity.type
_entity.pdbx_description
1 polymer ?
#
loop_
_entity_poly.entity_id
_entity_poly.type
_entity_poly.pdbx_seq_one_letter_code
_entity_poly.pdbx_strand_id
1 'polypeptide(L)'
;LMAYPFMSFLTSFLANHFKKWKLLSLAIGMVLSLILCYFIGTLWFAFVSDTSFRYALTLCVFPFIPFDLLKIILALSASVVIKKALSKLIL
;
A
#
# COMPACT_ATOMS: atom_id res chain seq x y z
N LEU A 1 5.93 -8.82 -5.81
CA LEU A 1 5.42 -8.68 -7.19
C LEU A 1 4.01 -9.22 -7.35
N MET A 2 3.76 -10.49 -7.05
CA MET A 2 2.43 -11.10 -7.19
C MET A 2 1.32 -10.39 -6.39
N ALA A 3 1.64 -9.74 -5.27
CA ALA A 3 0.67 -8.99 -4.48
C ALA A 3 0.24 -7.63 -5.09
N TYR A 4 1.04 -7.02 -5.97
CA TYR A 4 0.79 -5.63 -6.42
C TYR A 4 -0.53 -5.42 -7.17
N PRO A 5 -1.01 -6.33 -8.04
CA PRO A 5 -2.33 -6.19 -8.66
C PRO A 5 -3.46 -6.14 -7.63
N PHE A 6 -3.37 -6.95 -6.56
CA PHE A 6 -4.35 -6.94 -5.48
C PHE A 6 -4.25 -5.68 -4.63
N MET A 7 -3.02 -5.21 -4.37
CA MET A 7 -2.80 -3.96 -3.65
C MET A 7 -3.41 -2.75 -4.35
N SER A 8 -3.18 -2.62 -5.66
CA SER A 8 -3.67 -1.46 -6.44
C SER A 8 -5.19 -1.47 -6.53
N PHE A 9 -5.80 -2.64 -6.73
CA PHE A 9 -7.23 -2.82 -6.70
C PHE A 9 -7.83 -2.41 -5.33
N LEU A 10 -7.28 -2.95 -4.24
CA LEU A 10 -7.78 -2.68 -2.89
C LEU A 10 -7.64 -1.20 -2.50
N THR A 11 -6.50 -0.57 -2.82
CA THR A 11 -6.30 0.86 -2.55
C THR A 11 -7.29 1.72 -3.34
N SER A 12 -7.53 1.41 -4.62
CA SER A 12 -8.48 2.14 -5.47
C SER A 12 -9.93 1.94 -5.01
N PHE A 13 -10.30 0.72 -4.66
CA PHE A 13 -11.63 0.38 -4.15
C PHE A 13 -11.94 1.17 -2.87
N LEU A 14 -11.03 1.16 -1.90
CA LEU A 14 -11.20 1.88 -0.64
C LEU A 14 -11.15 3.40 -0.84
N ALA A 15 -10.30 3.92 -1.73
CA ALA A 15 -10.25 5.35 -2.02
C ALA A 15 -11.56 5.89 -2.61
N ASN A 16 -12.30 5.07 -3.36
CA ASN A 16 -13.57 5.46 -4.01
C ASN A 16 -14.81 5.27 -3.14
N HIS A 17 -14.74 4.42 -2.10
CA HIS A 17 -15.93 4.09 -1.29
C HIS A 17 -16.38 5.24 -0.38
N PHE A 18 -15.44 6.04 0.18
CA PHE A 18 -15.78 7.12 1.12
C PHE A 18 -15.53 8.52 0.54
N LYS A 19 -16.59 9.11 -0.04
CA LYS A 19 -16.52 10.44 -0.68
C LYS A 19 -16.24 11.61 0.28
N LYS A 20 -16.63 11.50 1.56
CA LYS A 20 -16.54 12.58 2.55
C LYS A 20 -15.13 12.76 3.15
N TRP A 21 -14.36 11.67 3.24
CA TRP A 21 -13.02 11.65 3.86
C TRP A 21 -11.97 11.08 2.90
N LYS A 22 -11.88 11.64 1.68
CA LYS A 22 -11.05 11.05 0.60
C LYS A 22 -9.59 10.80 0.98
N LEU A 23 -8.94 11.74 1.67
CA LEU A 23 -7.54 11.58 2.11
C LEU A 23 -7.38 10.46 3.13
N LEU A 24 -8.29 10.40 4.10
CA LEU A 24 -8.26 9.41 5.18
C LEU A 24 -8.60 8.02 4.63
N SER A 25 -9.56 7.94 3.70
CA SER A 25 -9.91 6.72 2.96
C SER A 25 -8.74 6.19 2.13
N LEU A 26 -8.01 7.08 1.47
CA LEU A 26 -6.83 6.72 0.70
C LEU A 26 -5.71 6.21 1.61
N ALA A 27 -5.44 6.89 2.74
CA ALA A 27 -4.45 6.44 3.72
C ALA A 27 -4.79 5.06 4.29
N ILE A 28 -6.05 4.82 4.68
CA ILE A 28 -6.52 3.50 5.14
C ILE A 28 -6.36 2.46 4.02
N GLY A 29 -6.71 2.81 2.78
CA GLY A 29 -6.56 1.95 1.62
C GLY A 29 -5.11 1.55 1.36
N MET A 30 -4.17 2.47 1.55
CA MET A 30 -2.74 2.18 1.43
C MET A 30 -2.25 1.26 2.54
N VAL A 31 -2.64 1.50 3.80
CA VAL A 31 -2.23 0.67 4.95
C VAL A 31 -2.78 -0.76 4.82
N LEU A 32 -4.06 -0.92 4.47
CA LEU A 32 -4.66 -2.24 4.28
C LEU A 32 -4.02 -3.00 3.10
N SER A 33 -3.73 -2.31 2.00
CA SER A 33 -2.98 -2.91 0.89
C SER A 33 -1.55 -3.31 1.27
N LEU A 34 -0.86 -2.55 2.13
CA LEU A 34 0.46 -2.94 2.62
C LEU A 34 0.39 -4.19 3.51
N ILE A 35 -0.61 -4.30 4.38
CA ILE A 35 -0.81 -5.53 5.20
C ILE A 35 -1.01 -6.74 4.29
N LEU A 36 -1.82 -6.60 3.24
CA LEU A 36 -2.02 -7.63 2.22
C LEU A 36 -0.69 -7.99 1.53
N CYS A 37 0.12 -6.99 1.18
CA CYS A 37 1.44 -7.18 0.57
C CYS A 37 2.37 -7.97 1.49
N TYR A 38 2.44 -7.60 2.76
CA TYR A 38 3.26 -8.28 3.74
C TYR A 38 2.81 -9.71 3.94
N PHE A 39 1.50 -9.96 4.01
CA PHE A 39 0.98 -11.32 4.17
C PHE A 39 1.32 -12.22 2.97
N ILE A 40 0.96 -11.80 1.76
CA ILE A 40 1.19 -12.59 0.54
C ILE A 40 2.70 -12.72 0.27
N GLY A 41 3.46 -11.64 0.43
CA GLY A 41 4.90 -11.62 0.21
C GLY A 41 5.67 -12.52 1.18
N THR A 42 5.31 -12.47 2.47
CA THR A 42 5.94 -13.32 3.50
C THR A 42 5.59 -14.78 3.29
N LEU A 43 4.34 -15.10 2.93
CA LEU A 43 3.92 -16.47 2.63
C LEU A 43 4.69 -17.04 1.43
N TRP A 44 4.82 -16.25 0.37
CA TRP A 44 5.59 -16.63 -0.82
C TRP A 44 7.07 -16.84 -0.49
N PHE A 45 7.69 -15.92 0.24
CA PHE A 45 9.09 -16.03 0.62
C PHE A 45 9.37 -17.23 1.53
N ALA A 46 8.50 -17.47 2.51
CA ALA A 46 8.59 -18.61 3.41
C ALA A 46 8.53 -19.94 2.64
N PHE A 47 7.64 -20.04 1.64
CA PHE A 47 7.50 -21.22 0.79
C PHE A 47 8.72 -21.46 -0.10
N VAL A 48 9.25 -20.42 -0.74
CA VAL A 48 10.40 -20.55 -1.67
C VAL A 48 11.72 -20.78 -0.93
N SER A 49 11.89 -20.17 0.26
CA SER A 49 13.14 -20.22 1.01
C SER A 49 13.16 -21.34 2.07
N ASP A 50 12.09 -22.14 2.15
CA ASP A 50 11.87 -23.20 3.13
C ASP A 50 12.19 -22.75 4.58
N THR A 51 11.73 -21.54 4.92
CA THR A 51 12.01 -20.90 6.23
C THR A 51 10.73 -20.70 7.02
N SER A 52 10.87 -20.61 8.35
CA SER A 52 9.72 -20.34 9.22
C SER A 52 9.06 -18.99 8.90
N PHE A 53 7.73 -18.94 8.99
CA PHE A 53 6.96 -17.72 8.73
C PHE A 53 7.40 -16.54 9.61
N ARG A 54 7.78 -16.80 10.87
CA ARG A 54 8.26 -15.76 11.80
C ARG A 54 9.57 -15.15 11.32
N TYR A 55 10.51 -15.98 10.87
CA TYR A 55 11.79 -15.53 10.34
C TYR A 55 11.63 -14.72 9.04
N ALA A 56 10.77 -15.22 8.14
CA ALA A 56 10.39 -14.52 6.93
C ALA A 56 9.79 -13.13 7.23
N LEU A 57 8.90 -13.03 8.23
CA LEU A 57 8.27 -11.76 8.61
C LEU A 57 9.29 -10.74 9.14
N THR A 58 10.24 -11.18 9.98
CA THR A 58 11.30 -10.30 10.49
C THR A 58 12.21 -9.77 9.39
N LEU A 59 12.50 -10.58 8.36
CA LEU A 59 13.34 -10.14 7.25
C LEU A 59 12.58 -9.27 6.24
N CYS A 60 11.35 -9.65 5.91
CA CYS A 60 10.59 -9.04 4.82
C CYS A 60 9.71 -7.86 5.26
N VAL A 61 9.42 -7.70 6.56
CA VAL A 61 8.50 -6.67 7.05
C VAL A 61 9.20 -5.69 7.99
N PHE A 62 9.81 -6.18 9.06
CA PHE A 62 10.37 -5.32 10.12
C PHE A 62 11.29 -4.19 9.61
N PRO A 63 12.30 -4.46 8.75
CA PRO A 63 13.16 -3.39 8.24
C PRO A 63 12.47 -2.47 7.22
N PHE A 64 11.37 -2.90 6.61
CA PHE A 64 10.67 -2.15 5.55
C PHE A 64 9.56 -1.22 6.07
N ILE A 65 9.03 -1.47 7.26
CA ILE A 65 8.01 -0.61 7.90
C ILE A 65 8.35 0.90 7.86
N PRO A 66 9.54 1.37 8.29
CA PRO A 66 9.84 2.80 8.30
C PRO A 66 9.88 3.39 6.89
N PHE A 67 10.45 2.66 5.92
CA PHE A 67 10.50 3.09 4.53
C PHE A 67 9.11 3.10 3.89
N ASP A 68 8.24 2.16 4.23
CA ASP A 68 6.90 2.08 3.69
C ASP A 68 5.97 3.15 4.28
N LEU A 69 6.17 3.52 5.55
CA LEU A 69 5.49 4.69 6.13
C LEU A 69 5.89 5.98 5.41
N LEU A 70 7.18 6.14 5.12
CA LEU A 70 7.68 7.29 4.34
C LEU A 70 7.07 7.30 2.92
N LYS A 71 6.97 6.16 2.25
CA LYS A 71 6.31 6.04 0.94
C LYS A 71 4.84 6.43 1.00
N ILE A 72 4.11 6.05 2.07
CA ILE A 72 2.71 6.46 2.24
C ILE A 72 2.58 7.99 2.31
N ILE A 73 3.43 8.64 3.11
CA ILE A 73 3.42 10.11 3.25
C ILE A 73 3.70 10.78 1.90
N LEU A 74 4.70 10.30 1.15
CA LEU A 74 5.03 10.81 -0.19
C LEU A 74 3.91 10.57 -1.20
N ALA A 75 3.27 9.40 -1.16
CA ALA A 75 2.16 9.10 -2.07
C ALA A 75 0.92 9.96 -1.78
N LEU A 76 0.62 10.22 -0.50
CA LEU A 76 -0.46 11.11 -0.09
C LEU A 76 -0.22 12.54 -0.57
N SER A 77 1.00 13.08 -0.39
CA SER A 77 1.34 14.42 -0.84
C SER A 77 1.30 14.53 -2.38
N ALA A 78 1.88 13.55 -3.08
CA ALA A 78 1.81 13.46 -4.54
C ALA A 78 0.36 13.37 -5.05
N SER A 79 -0.49 12.59 -4.38
CA SER A 79 -1.91 12.43 -4.75
C SER A 79 -2.65 13.77 -4.74
N VAL A 80 -2.42 14.62 -3.73
CA VAL A 80 -3.02 15.95 -3.64
C VAL A 80 -2.56 16.86 -4.78
N VAL A 81 -1.25 16.89 -5.06
CA VAL A 81 -0.66 17.73 -6.12
C VAL A 81 -1.18 17.31 -7.49
N ILE A 82 -1.13 16.01 -7.80
CA ILE A 82 -1.59 15.45 -9.08
C ILE A 82 -3.07 15.73 -9.28
N LYS A 83 -3.90 15.51 -8.25
CA LYS A 83 -5.34 15.75 -8.35
C LYS A 83 -5.67 17.22 -8.62
N LYS A 84 -4.94 18.15 -8.00
CA LYS A 84 -5.10 19.59 -8.22
C LYS A 84 -4.67 20.02 -9.62
N ALA A 85 -3.55 19.48 -10.11
CA ALA A 85 -3.08 19.73 -11.47
C ALA A 85 -4.05 19.18 -12.52
N LEU A 86 -4.53 17.96 -12.33
CA LEU A 86 -5.47 17.30 -13.23
C LEU A 86 -6.82 18.02 -13.28
N SER A 87 -7.35 18.47 -12.13
CA SER A 87 -8.59 19.26 -12.10
C SER A 87 -8.49 20.60 -12.81
N LYS A 88 -7.27 21.14 -13.00
CA LYS A 88 -7.05 22.39 -13.72
C LYS A 88 -6.93 22.20 -15.24
N LEU A 89 -6.58 20.99 -15.68
CA LEU A 89 -6.39 20.66 -17.10
C LEU A 89 -7.69 20.18 -17.76
N ILE A 90 -8.55 19.51 -17.00
CA ILE A 90 -9.82 18.94 -17.49
C ILE A 90 -10.96 19.98 -17.49
N LEU A 91 -10.74 21.16 -16.89
CA LEU A 91 -11.69 22.27 -16.80
C LEU A 91 -11.26 23.40 -17.74
#